data_AF-X0XCZ2-F1
#
_entry.id   AF-X0XCZ2-F1
#
_cell.length_a   1.000
_cell.length_b   1.000
_cell.length_c   1.000
_cell.angle_alpha   90.00
_cell.angle_beta   90.00
_cell.angle_gamma   90.00
#
_symmetry.space_group_name_H-M   'P 1'
#
loop_
_entity.id
_entity.type
_entity.pdbx_description
1 polymer ?
#
loop_
_entity_poly.entity_id
_entity_poly.type
_entity_poly.pdbx_seq_one_letter_code
_entity_poly.pdbx_strand_id
1 'polypeptide(L)'
;TANVVRAVSGRGIFLVYISTDYVFDGVGGGYKEDDPLGPVRNYYSLTKLVAEELSRLSPAHLIVRTSFRPREWPYPVAFTDVYTSQDYVDVIAPEIALAIRRCRDIPYDTLHIATERKSVYELARRRKGDVRPGSKAQADVEFPDDISLDTSRWQQLKRQWSSP
;
A
#
# COMPACT_ATOMS: atom_id res chain seq x y z
N THR A 1 1.17 5.67 -16.83
CA THR A 1 0.52 6.78 -16.09
C THR A 1 0.38 8.05 -16.91
N ALA A 2 1.45 8.63 -17.46
CA ALA A 2 1.40 9.89 -18.23
C ALA A 2 0.28 9.94 -19.29
N ASN A 3 0.13 8.90 -20.11
CA ASN A 3 -0.91 8.84 -21.15
C ASN A 3 -2.33 8.88 -20.57
N VAL A 4 -2.56 8.23 -19.42
CA VAL A 4 -3.87 8.24 -18.74
C VAL A 4 -4.16 9.62 -18.19
N VAL A 5 -3.19 10.25 -17.51
CA VAL A 5 -3.31 11.62 -16.99
C VAL A 5 -3.65 12.60 -18.11
N ARG A 6 -2.94 12.51 -19.26
CA ARG A 6 -3.24 13.33 -20.44
C ARG A 6 -4.64 13.08 -20.99
N ALA A 7 -5.09 11.81 -21.02
CA ALA A 7 -6.40 11.46 -21.54
C ALA A 7 -7.55 11.98 -20.66
N VAL A 8 -7.37 12.06 -19.34
CA VAL A 8 -8.40 12.52 -18.40
C VAL A 8 -8.37 14.03 -18.12
N SER A 9 -7.26 14.69 -18.45
CA SER A 9 -7.08 16.13 -18.22
C SER A 9 -8.19 16.96 -18.86
N GLY A 10 -8.77 17.90 -18.10
CA GLY A 10 -9.85 18.78 -18.55
C GLY A 10 -11.23 18.12 -18.69
N ARG A 11 -11.40 16.84 -18.33
CA ARG A 11 -12.67 16.10 -18.54
C ARG A 11 -13.53 15.92 -17.28
N GLY A 12 -13.13 16.47 -16.14
CA GLY A 12 -13.84 16.30 -14.86
C GLY A 12 -13.85 14.86 -14.32
N ILE A 13 -12.97 13.99 -14.85
CA ILE A 13 -12.80 12.60 -14.42
C ILE A 13 -11.94 12.58 -13.16
N PHE A 14 -12.38 11.82 -12.15
CA PHE A 14 -11.61 11.61 -10.92
C PHE A 14 -10.58 10.49 -11.15
N LEU A 15 -9.29 10.79 -11.01
CA LEU A 15 -8.21 9.85 -11.25
C LEU A 15 -7.81 9.13 -9.95
N VAL A 16 -8.03 7.81 -9.86
CA VAL A 16 -7.47 7.01 -8.77
C VAL A 16 -6.21 6.31 -9.27
N TYR A 17 -5.08 6.56 -8.62
CA TYR A 17 -3.80 5.91 -8.90
C TYR A 17 -3.41 4.98 -7.77
N ILE A 18 -3.23 3.69 -8.08
CA ILE A 18 -2.75 2.70 -7.11
C ILE A 18 -1.23 2.76 -7.06
N SER A 19 -0.67 3.14 -5.92
CA SER A 19 0.76 3.20 -5.63
C SER A 19 1.20 2.05 -4.72
N THR A 20 2.31 2.20 -3.99
CA THR A 20 2.95 1.15 -3.20
C THR A 20 3.49 1.69 -1.88
N ASP A 21 3.60 0.83 -0.87
CA ASP A 21 4.39 1.01 0.34
C ASP A 21 5.91 1.13 0.09
N TYR A 22 6.42 0.60 -1.02
CA TYR A 22 7.85 0.67 -1.39
C TYR A 22 8.37 2.08 -1.72
N VAL A 23 7.51 3.11 -1.70
CA VAL A 23 7.92 4.52 -1.82
C VAL A 23 8.66 5.03 -0.58
N PHE A 24 8.55 4.32 0.55
CA PHE A 24 9.26 4.60 1.78
C PHE A 24 10.59 3.82 1.86
N ASP A 25 11.46 4.22 2.78
CA ASP A 25 12.79 3.61 2.93
C ASP A 25 12.78 2.23 3.61
N GLY A 26 11.66 1.85 4.24
CA GLY A 26 11.45 0.54 4.84
C GLY A 26 12.22 0.28 6.13
N VAL A 27 12.64 1.32 6.85
CA VAL A 27 13.43 1.21 8.10
C VAL A 27 12.56 1.22 9.35
N GLY A 28 11.61 2.16 9.43
CA GLY A 28 10.88 2.46 10.68
C GLY A 28 9.45 1.93 10.73
N GLY A 29 8.83 1.67 9.58
CA GLY A 29 7.41 1.34 9.50
C GLY A 29 6.50 2.44 10.03
N GLY A 30 5.20 2.14 10.11
CA GLY A 30 4.19 3.09 10.56
C GLY A 30 4.12 4.38 9.73
N TYR A 31 4.50 4.33 8.46
CA TYR A 31 4.58 5.53 7.61
C TYR A 31 3.19 6.14 7.42
N LYS A 32 3.10 7.43 7.67
CA LYS A 32 1.91 8.25 7.39
C LYS A 32 1.95 8.78 5.97
N GLU A 33 0.79 9.16 5.45
CA GLU A 33 0.64 9.64 4.08
C GLU A 33 1.52 10.86 3.77
N ASP A 34 1.71 11.73 4.76
CA ASP A 34 2.44 12.99 4.66
C ASP A 34 3.90 12.86 5.14
N ASP A 35 4.34 11.67 5.58
CA ASP A 35 5.72 11.45 5.96
C ASP A 35 6.63 11.64 4.73
N PRO A 36 7.87 12.12 4.94
CA PRO A 36 8.83 12.22 3.85
C PRO A 36 9.05 10.84 3.24
N LEU A 37 9.06 10.82 1.91
CA LEU A 37 9.38 9.61 1.16
C LEU A 37 10.87 9.30 1.35
N GLY A 38 11.20 8.01 1.36
CA GLY A 38 12.56 7.55 1.60
C GLY A 38 13.46 7.73 0.38
N PRO A 39 14.80 7.63 0.53
CA PRO A 39 15.65 7.37 -0.61
C PRO A 39 15.12 6.15 -1.37
N VAL A 40 15.01 6.30 -2.68
CA VAL A 40 14.53 5.25 -3.58
C VAL A 40 15.41 4.01 -3.43
N ARG A 41 14.84 2.93 -2.88
CA ARG A 41 15.54 1.66 -2.64
C ARG A 41 15.74 0.79 -3.88
N ASN A 42 14.86 0.91 -4.88
CA ASN A 42 14.95 0.12 -6.11
C ASN A 42 14.26 0.81 -7.30
N TYR A 43 14.47 0.28 -8.50
CA TYR A 43 13.90 0.85 -9.73
C TYR A 43 12.36 0.83 -9.72
N TYR A 44 11.74 -0.20 -9.14
CA TYR A 44 10.28 -0.27 -9.03
C TYR A 44 9.73 0.91 -8.22
N SER A 45 10.27 1.18 -7.04
CA SER A 45 9.82 2.31 -6.22
C SER A 45 10.02 3.65 -6.92
N LEU A 46 11.11 3.84 -7.66
CA LEU A 46 11.32 5.02 -8.50
C LEU A 46 10.18 5.21 -9.51
N THR A 47 9.83 4.16 -10.25
CA THR A 47 8.79 4.25 -11.27
C THR A 47 7.43 4.58 -10.66
N LYS A 48 7.14 4.06 -9.46
CA LYS A 48 5.90 4.33 -8.73
C LYS A 48 5.84 5.76 -8.22
N LEU A 49 6.93 6.28 -7.66
CA LEU A 49 7.07 7.67 -7.22
C LEU A 49 6.90 8.66 -8.38
N VAL A 50 7.60 8.48 -9.49
CA VAL A 50 7.45 9.35 -10.68
C VAL A 50 6.00 9.33 -11.17
N ALA A 51 5.33 8.18 -11.12
CA ALA A 51 3.93 8.08 -11.49
C ALA A 51 2.95 8.68 -10.45
N GLU A 52 3.29 8.74 -9.16
CA GLU A 52 2.52 9.54 -8.18
C GLU A 52 2.53 11.02 -8.60
N GLU A 53 3.71 11.59 -8.86
CA GLU A 53 3.86 12.99 -9.25
C GLU A 53 3.13 13.31 -10.55
N LEU A 54 3.19 12.42 -11.54
CA LEU A 54 2.40 12.57 -12.76
C LEU A 54 0.89 12.54 -12.48
N SER A 55 0.43 11.72 -11.53
CA SER A 55 -0.99 11.62 -11.18
C SER A 55 -1.50 12.89 -10.48
N ARG A 56 -0.65 13.57 -9.69
CA ARG A 56 -0.96 14.85 -9.04
C ARG A 56 -1.26 15.99 -10.01
N LEU A 57 -0.85 15.86 -11.28
CA LEU A 57 -1.22 16.81 -12.34
C LEU A 57 -2.71 16.78 -12.70
N SER A 58 -3.46 15.75 -12.26
CA SER A 58 -4.93 15.72 -12.38
C SER A 58 -5.57 16.43 -11.19
N PRO A 59 -6.34 17.52 -11.36
CA PRO A 59 -6.90 18.28 -10.23
C PRO A 59 -7.82 17.47 -9.31
N ALA A 60 -8.54 16.50 -9.87
CA ALA A 60 -9.33 15.54 -9.11
C ALA A 60 -8.59 14.20 -9.12
N HIS A 61 -7.91 13.87 -8.02
CA HIS A 61 -7.16 12.63 -7.92
C HIS A 61 -7.16 12.04 -6.50
N LEU A 62 -6.84 10.76 -6.42
CA LEU A 62 -6.50 10.07 -5.18
C LEU A 62 -5.36 9.09 -5.47
N ILE A 63 -4.28 9.21 -4.73
CA ILE A 63 -3.19 8.24 -4.71
C ILE A 63 -3.44 7.27 -3.56
N VAL A 64 -3.60 5.98 -3.86
CA VAL A 64 -3.76 4.93 -2.87
C VAL A 64 -2.45 4.17 -2.73
N ARG A 65 -1.69 4.40 -1.65
CA ARG A 65 -0.53 3.55 -1.34
C ARG A 65 -1.03 2.31 -0.62
N THR A 66 -0.70 1.16 -1.18
CA THR A 66 -1.19 -0.14 -0.74
C THR A 66 -0.21 -1.22 -1.13
N SER A 67 -0.39 -2.42 -0.61
CA SER A 67 0.28 -3.62 -1.07
C SER A 67 -0.48 -4.84 -0.62
N PHE A 68 -0.46 -5.90 -1.42
CA PHE A 68 -1.19 -7.12 -1.13
C PHE A 68 -0.54 -8.36 -1.74
N ARG A 69 -0.83 -9.52 -1.14
CA ARG A 69 -0.37 -10.83 -1.59
C ARG A 69 -1.46 -11.57 -2.38
N PRO A 70 -1.09 -12.53 -3.26
CA PRO A 70 -2.04 -13.50 -3.80
C PRO A 70 -2.76 -14.24 -2.67
N ARG A 71 -3.99 -14.73 -2.90
CA ARG A 71 -4.86 -15.34 -1.88
C ARG A 71 -4.23 -16.48 -1.06
N GLU A 72 -3.26 -17.16 -1.64
CA GLU A 72 -2.53 -18.26 -1.02
C GLU A 72 -1.06 -17.87 -0.79
N TRP A 73 -0.47 -18.39 0.28
CA TRP A 73 0.95 -18.20 0.57
C TRP A 73 1.78 -19.27 -0.15
N PRO A 74 2.60 -18.92 -1.17
CA PRO A 74 3.24 -19.92 -2.04
C PRO A 74 4.51 -20.51 -1.43
N TYR A 75 5.11 -19.86 -0.43
CA TYR A 75 6.44 -20.23 0.08
C TYR A 75 6.37 -21.15 1.31
N PRO A 76 7.38 -21.99 1.55
CA PRO A 76 7.45 -22.84 2.75
C PRO A 76 7.99 -22.10 3.99
N VAL A 77 8.59 -20.93 3.80
CA VAL A 77 9.21 -20.11 4.85
C VAL A 77 8.68 -18.68 4.76
N ALA A 78 8.56 -18.00 5.89
CA ALA A 78 8.23 -16.58 5.98
C ALA A 78 9.02 -15.91 7.12
N PHE A 79 9.35 -14.64 6.94
CA PHE A 79 10.27 -13.94 7.85
C PHE A 79 9.58 -13.38 9.09
N THR A 80 10.21 -13.62 10.25
CA THR A 80 9.74 -13.09 11.54
C THR A 80 10.26 -11.67 11.81
N ASP A 81 11.29 -11.24 11.07
CA ASP A 81 12.04 -9.99 11.24
C ASP A 81 11.89 -9.02 10.05
N VAL A 82 10.84 -9.22 9.25
CA VAL A 82 10.38 -8.29 8.20
C VAL A 82 8.92 -7.95 8.49
N TYR A 83 8.62 -6.67 8.59
CA TYR A 83 7.30 -6.17 8.96
C TYR A 83 6.60 -5.46 7.81
N THR A 84 5.27 -5.57 7.80
CA THR A 84 4.40 -5.07 6.74
C THR A 84 3.00 -4.77 7.26
N SER A 85 2.26 -3.94 6.54
CA SER A 85 0.81 -3.75 6.68
C SER A 85 0.01 -4.47 5.57
N GLN A 86 0.69 -5.23 4.72
CA GLN A 86 0.07 -6.02 3.65
C GLN A 86 -0.95 -7.01 4.19
N ASP A 87 -1.93 -7.30 3.35
CA ASP A 87 -2.81 -8.45 3.52
C ASP A 87 -3.11 -9.12 2.17
N TYR A 88 -3.94 -10.13 2.17
CA TYR A 88 -4.30 -10.84 0.95
C TYR A 88 -5.19 -9.99 0.03
N VAL A 89 -5.10 -10.22 -1.27
CA VAL A 89 -5.85 -9.45 -2.28
C VAL A 89 -7.37 -9.49 -2.05
N ASP A 90 -7.91 -10.60 -1.53
CA ASP A 90 -9.32 -10.74 -1.15
C ASP A 90 -9.72 -9.88 0.06
N VAL A 91 -8.75 -9.45 0.88
CA VAL A 91 -8.95 -8.52 2.00
C VAL A 91 -8.79 -7.07 1.52
N ILE A 92 -7.77 -6.77 0.71
CA ILE A 92 -7.44 -5.40 0.32
C ILE A 92 -8.29 -4.88 -0.85
N ALA A 93 -8.61 -5.72 -1.84
CA ALA A 93 -9.35 -5.27 -3.02
C ALA A 93 -10.75 -4.70 -2.70
N PRO A 94 -11.55 -5.27 -1.78
CA PRO A 94 -12.82 -4.66 -1.36
C PRO A 94 -12.65 -3.27 -0.74
N GLU A 95 -11.57 -3.05 0.01
CA GLU A 95 -11.26 -1.76 0.63
C GLU A 95 -10.93 -0.70 -0.42
N ILE A 96 -10.10 -1.04 -1.41
CA ILE A 96 -9.82 -0.18 -2.57
C ILE A 96 -11.10 0.12 -3.35
N ALA A 97 -11.95 -0.89 -3.57
CA ALA A 97 -13.23 -0.71 -4.27
C ALA A 97 -14.19 0.20 -3.49
N LEU A 98 -14.17 0.17 -2.16
CA LEU A 98 -14.91 1.12 -1.33
C LEU A 98 -14.36 2.55 -1.49
N ALA A 99 -13.04 2.73 -1.41
CA ALA A 99 -12.41 4.03 -1.60
C ALA A 99 -12.68 4.62 -2.99
N ILE A 100 -12.67 3.81 -4.06
CA ILE A 100 -13.03 4.25 -5.42
C ILE A 100 -14.49 4.72 -5.48
N ARG A 101 -15.42 3.97 -4.87
CA ARG A 101 -16.85 4.35 -4.83
C ARG A 101 -17.11 5.66 -4.06
N ARG A 102 -16.24 5.98 -3.11
CA ARG A 102 -16.32 7.17 -2.24
C ARG A 102 -15.24 8.20 -2.53
N CYS A 103 -14.54 8.12 -3.67
CA CYS A 103 -13.31 8.90 -3.89
C CYS A 103 -13.51 10.42 -3.82
N ARG A 104 -14.71 10.90 -4.16
CA ARG A 104 -15.09 12.31 -4.06
C ARG A 104 -15.38 12.78 -2.63
N ASP A 105 -15.62 11.86 -1.70
CA ASP A 105 -15.88 12.16 -0.29
C ASP A 105 -14.59 12.14 0.55
N ILE A 106 -13.46 11.73 -0.05
CA ILE A 106 -12.17 11.63 0.63
C ILE A 106 -11.48 13.00 0.61
N PRO A 107 -11.18 13.63 1.76
CA PRO A 107 -10.62 14.98 1.84
C PRO A 107 -9.10 15.01 1.67
N TYR A 108 -8.51 13.96 1.09
CA TYR A 108 -7.07 13.76 0.97
C TYR A 108 -6.71 13.38 -0.47
N ASP A 109 -5.58 13.88 -0.95
CA ASP A 109 -5.03 13.53 -2.26
C ASP A 109 -4.22 12.22 -2.23
N THR A 110 -3.84 11.77 -1.04
CA THR A 110 -3.09 10.52 -0.81
C THR A 110 -3.64 9.82 0.43
N LEU A 111 -3.82 8.49 0.31
CA LEU A 111 -4.41 7.65 1.35
C LEU A 111 -3.69 6.30 1.41
N HIS A 112 -3.42 5.82 2.62
CA HIS A 112 -2.94 4.46 2.84
C HIS A 112 -4.11 3.49 3.00
N ILE A 113 -4.18 2.47 2.15
CA ILE A 113 -5.14 1.36 2.30
C ILE A 113 -4.36 0.08 2.50
N ALA A 114 -4.34 -0.36 3.74
CA ALA A 114 -3.66 -1.57 4.18
C ALA A 114 -4.36 -2.08 5.46
N THR A 115 -3.74 -3.04 6.13
CA THR A 115 -4.21 -3.57 7.42
C THR A 115 -3.19 -3.25 8.52
N GLU A 116 -3.37 -3.81 9.71
CA GLU A 116 -2.43 -3.61 10.81
C GLU A 116 -1.03 -4.13 10.50
N ARG A 117 -0.04 -3.52 11.16
CA ARG A 117 1.35 -3.97 11.14
C ARG A 117 1.46 -5.39 11.68
N LYS A 118 2.17 -6.24 10.94
CA LYS A 118 2.48 -7.63 11.28
C LYS A 118 3.79 -8.05 10.64
N SER A 119 4.44 -9.06 11.19
CA SER A 119 5.53 -9.73 10.48
C SER A 119 5.01 -10.47 9.25
N VAL A 120 5.87 -10.67 8.26
CA VAL A 120 5.55 -11.48 7.07
C VAL A 120 5.17 -12.91 7.48
N TYR A 121 5.79 -13.45 8.53
CA TYR A 121 5.44 -14.75 9.11
C TYR A 121 4.02 -14.79 9.69
N GLU A 122 3.61 -13.79 10.47
CA GLU A 122 2.24 -13.70 10.99
C GLU A 122 1.20 -13.59 9.87
N LEU A 123 1.50 -12.84 8.81
CA LEU A 123 0.65 -12.76 7.63
C LEU A 123 0.53 -14.14 6.94
N ALA A 124 1.65 -14.82 6.71
CA ALA A 124 1.70 -16.12 6.05
C ALA A 124 0.86 -17.18 6.79
N ARG A 125 0.96 -17.22 8.13
CA ARG A 125 0.22 -18.18 8.97
C ARG A 125 -1.30 -18.10 8.84
N ARG A 126 -1.85 -16.97 8.38
CA ARG A 126 -3.30 -16.82 8.14
C ARG A 126 -3.84 -17.72 7.02
N ARG A 127 -2.99 -18.12 6.08
CA ARG A 127 -3.36 -18.94 4.90
C ARG A 127 -2.57 -20.24 4.79
N LYS A 128 -1.47 -20.37 5.53
CA LYS A 128 -0.62 -21.57 5.51
C LYS A 128 -0.17 -21.94 6.92
N GLY A 129 -0.83 -22.94 7.52
CA GLY A 129 -0.59 -23.36 8.89
C GLY A 129 0.77 -24.03 9.13
N ASP A 130 1.36 -24.61 8.09
CA ASP A 130 2.66 -25.30 8.10
C ASP A 130 3.83 -24.42 7.63
N VAL A 131 3.63 -23.11 7.46
CA VAL A 131 4.72 -22.19 7.11
C VAL A 131 5.77 -22.18 8.22
N ARG A 132 7.04 -22.28 7.84
CA ARG A 132 8.16 -22.28 8.79
C ARG A 132 8.67 -20.86 9.02
N PRO A 133 9.11 -20.51 10.24
CA PRO A 133 9.75 -19.23 10.50
C PRO A 133 11.13 -19.19 9.84
N GLY A 134 11.53 -18.01 9.38
CA GLY A 134 12.88 -17.70 8.90
C GLY A 134 13.29 -16.29 9.27
N SER A 135 14.54 -15.94 9.01
CA SER A 135 15.07 -14.58 9.14
C SER A 135 15.56 -14.07 7.80
N LYS A 136 15.37 -12.77 7.53
CA LYS A 136 15.92 -12.15 6.31
C LYS A 136 17.45 -12.22 6.24
N ALA A 137 18.15 -12.42 7.36
CA ALA A 137 19.61 -12.63 7.39
C ALA A 137 20.04 -13.90 6.63
N GLN A 138 19.11 -14.81 6.35
CA GLN A 138 19.32 -16.05 5.59
C GLN A 138 18.98 -15.89 4.11
N ALA A 139 18.58 -14.69 3.67
CA ALA A 139 18.18 -14.45 2.29
C ALA A 139 19.33 -13.86 1.46
N ASP A 140 19.40 -14.25 0.19
CA ASP A 140 20.39 -13.74 -0.78
C ASP A 140 20.06 -12.35 -1.32
N VAL A 141 18.94 -11.77 -0.90
CA VAL A 141 18.47 -10.45 -1.35
C VAL A 141 18.13 -9.58 -0.15
N GLU A 142 18.34 -8.28 -0.32
CA GLU A 142 18.02 -7.30 0.71
C GLU A 142 16.50 -7.14 0.84
N PHE A 143 16.02 -7.17 2.08
CA PHE A 143 14.63 -6.90 2.44
C PHE A 143 14.57 -5.66 3.33
N PRO A 144 13.52 -4.82 3.19
CA PRO A 144 13.27 -3.77 4.16
C PRO A 144 13.01 -4.37 5.55
N ASP A 145 13.26 -3.59 6.59
CA ASP A 145 12.99 -3.95 7.98
C ASP A 145 11.48 -3.89 8.24
N ASP A 146 10.86 -2.78 7.85
CA ASP A 146 9.47 -2.48 8.10
C ASP A 146 8.92 -1.49 7.08
N ILE A 147 8.02 -1.98 6.22
CA ILE A 147 7.29 -1.19 5.21
C ILE A 147 5.83 -0.96 5.61
N SER A 148 5.48 -1.13 6.89
CA SER A 148 4.11 -0.93 7.34
C SER A 148 3.65 0.52 7.17
N LEU A 149 2.42 0.66 6.70
CA LEU A 149 1.72 1.93 6.57
C LEU A 149 0.84 2.17 7.80
N ASP A 150 0.82 3.41 8.29
CA ASP A 150 -0.25 3.89 9.17
C ASP A 150 -1.56 3.92 8.38
N THR A 151 -2.64 3.39 8.96
CA THR A 151 -3.96 3.30 8.29
C THR A 151 -5.02 4.15 9.00
N SER A 152 -4.63 5.05 9.90
CA SER A 152 -5.55 5.80 10.76
C SER A 152 -6.54 6.64 9.96
N ARG A 153 -6.09 7.29 8.86
CA ARG A 153 -6.98 8.02 7.94
C ARG A 153 -8.05 7.11 7.35
N TRP A 154 -7.65 5.94 6.85
CA TRP A 154 -8.59 4.99 6.26
C TRP A 154 -9.60 4.45 7.28
N GLN A 155 -9.15 4.08 8.47
CA GLN A 155 -10.04 3.61 9.52
C GLN A 155 -11.02 4.70 9.98
N GLN A 156 -10.58 5.96 10.03
CA GLN A 156 -11.45 7.09 10.35
C GLN A 156 -12.54 7.29 9.28
N LEU A 157 -12.17 7.28 8.00
CA LEU A 157 -13.13 7.41 6.89
C LEU A 157 -14.18 6.29 6.92
N LYS A 158 -13.75 5.03 7.11
CA LYS A 158 -14.67 3.90 7.24
C LYS A 158 -15.64 4.04 8.41
N ARG A 159 -15.17 4.51 9.57
CA ARG A 159 -16.04 4.79 10.72
C ARG A 159 -17.07 5.88 10.39
N GLN A 160 -16.65 6.97 9.76
CA GLN A 160 -17.54 8.05 9.35
C GLN A 160 -18.63 7.57 8.38
N TRP A 161 -18.30 6.70 7.42
CA TRP A 161 -19.29 6.19 6.45
C TRP A 161 -20.17 5.07 6.98
N SER A 162 -19.80 4.45 8.11
CA SER A 162 -20.58 3.39 8.76
C SER A 162 -21.48 3.93 9.87
N SER A 163 -21.28 5.19 10.29
CA SER A 163 -22.20 5.87 11.20
C SER A 163 -23.56 6.09 10.51
N PRO A 164 -24.69 5.80 11.19
CA PRO A 164 -26.04 6.01 10.66
C PRO A 164 -26.35 7.46 10.28
#